data_AF-A0A9W9E2Y0-F1
#
_entry.id   AF-A0A9W9E2Y0-F1
#
_cell.length_a   1.000
_cell.length_b   1.000
_cell.length_c   1.000
_cell.angle_alpha   90.00
_cell.angle_beta   90.00
_cell.angle_gamma   90.00
#
_symmetry.space_group_name_H-M   'P 1'
#
loop_
_entity.id
_entity.type
_entity.pdbx_description
1 polymer ?
#
loop_
_entity_poly.entity_id
_entity_poly.type
_entity_poly.pdbx_seq_one_letter_code
_entity_poly.pdbx_strand_id
1 'polypeptide(L)' 'MPSDSDPVTYSSDEVSDDGDDKKHVCNTCHKRFNRPSSLRIHMNTHTGATPFRCPYPNCGREFNVNSNMRRHYRNHT' A
#
# COMPACT_ATOMS: atom_id res chain seq x y z
N MET A 1 8.92 -21.52 -57.59
CA MET A 1 9.33 -20.25 -56.95
C MET A 1 8.45 -20.00 -55.75
N PRO A 2 8.82 -20.50 -54.55
CA PRO A 2 8.48 -19.81 -53.31
C PRO A 2 9.78 -19.43 -52.61
N SER A 3 10.16 -18.17 -52.77
CA SER A 3 11.24 -17.53 -52.03
C SER A 3 10.58 -16.46 -51.16
N ASP A 4 10.80 -16.57 -49.86
CA ASP A 4 10.94 -15.50 -48.85
C ASP A 4 10.64 -16.16 -47.49
N SER A 5 11.64 -16.75 -46.84
CA SER A 5 12.59 -16.05 -45.95
C SER A 5 11.87 -15.48 -44.73
N ASP A 6 11.76 -16.28 -43.68
CA ASP A 6 11.53 -15.76 -42.32
C ASP A 6 12.69 -14.83 -41.95
N PRO A 7 12.38 -13.64 -41.43
CA PRO A 7 12.93 -13.33 -40.13
C PRO A 7 11.81 -13.11 -39.12
N VAL A 8 11.86 -13.92 -38.07
CA VAL A 8 11.15 -13.67 -36.81
C VAL A 8 11.56 -12.31 -36.25
N THR A 9 10.65 -11.35 -36.30
CA THR A 9 10.60 -10.30 -35.28
C THR A 9 9.16 -10.18 -34.84
N TYR A 10 8.76 -11.08 -33.94
CA TYR A 10 7.73 -10.75 -32.97
C TYR A 10 8.22 -9.47 -32.28
N SER A 11 7.71 -8.32 -32.71
CA SER A 11 7.90 -7.05 -32.00
C SER A 11 7.26 -7.23 -30.63
N SER A 12 8.04 -7.78 -29.69
CA SER A 12 7.84 -7.66 -28.26
C SER A 12 8.15 -6.23 -27.85
N ASP A 13 7.47 -5.26 -28.44
CA ASP A 13 7.24 -4.02 -27.73
C ASP A 13 6.05 -4.30 -26.81
N GLU A 14 6.34 -5.17 -25.83
CA GLU A 14 5.65 -5.23 -24.55
C GLU A 14 5.83 -3.84 -23.94
N VAL A 15 5.03 -2.88 -24.41
CA VAL A 15 4.77 -1.68 -23.64
C VAL A 15 3.98 -2.18 -22.44
N SER A 16 4.74 -2.64 -21.45
CA SER A 16 4.32 -2.57 -20.08
C SER A 16 4.09 -1.09 -19.85
N ASP A 17 2.85 -0.66 -20.13
CA ASP A 17 2.24 0.54 -19.58
C ASP A 17 2.15 0.31 -18.07
N ASP A 18 3.33 0.20 -17.44
CA ASP A 18 3.51 0.57 -16.08
C ASP A 18 3.38 2.08 -16.10
N GLY A 19 2.11 2.52 -16.10
CA GLY A 19 1.68 3.78 -15.53
C GLY A 19 2.16 3.81 -14.08
N ASP A 20 3.46 4.01 -13.90
CA ASP A 20 4.15 4.37 -12.68
C ASP A 20 3.85 5.84 -12.37
N ASP A 21 2.61 6.27 -12.58
CA ASP A 21 2.11 7.48 -11.97
C ASP A 21 1.78 7.10 -10.52
N LYS A 22 2.83 7.12 -9.68
CA LYS A 22 2.72 7.17 -8.22
C LYS A 22 2.07 5.95 -7.55
N LYS A 23 2.50 4.73 -7.90
CA LYS A 23 2.05 3.53 -7.17
C LYS A 23 2.69 3.52 -5.76
N HIS A 24 1.89 3.65 -4.72
CA HIS A 24 2.36 3.51 -3.33
C HIS A 24 2.36 2.03 -2.95
N VAL A 25 3.47 1.34 -3.24
CA VAL A 25 3.60 -0.10 -3.02
C VAL A 25 4.31 -0.39 -1.71
N CYS A 26 3.84 -1.41 -0.98
CA CYS A 26 4.56 -1.93 0.17
C CYS A 26 5.72 -2.82 -0.28
N ASN A 27 6.95 -2.50 0.15
CA ASN A 27 8.11 -3.31 -0.22
C ASN A 27 8.17 -4.66 0.52
N THR A 28 7.39 -4.83 1.59
CA THR A 28 7.39 -6.07 2.38
C THR A 28 6.44 -7.12 1.83
N CYS A 29 5.25 -6.72 1.35
CA CYS A 29 4.23 -7.64 0.85
C CYS A 29 3.73 -7.30 -0.57
N HIS A 30 4.38 -6.35 -1.24
CA HIS A 30 4.07 -5.88 -2.60
C HIS A 30 2.62 -5.40 -2.81
N LYS A 31 1.92 -5.10 -1.72
CA LYS A 31 0.54 -4.62 -1.77
C LYS A 31 0.51 -3.18 -2.27
N ARG A 32 -0.37 -2.90 -3.24
CA ARG A 32 -0.54 -1.58 -3.86
C ARG A 32 -1.55 -0.75 -3.09
N PHE A 33 -1.25 0.52 -2.88
CA PHE A 33 -2.13 1.51 -2.27
C PHE A 33 -2.31 2.71 -3.20
N ASN A 34 -3.49 3.30 -3.16
CA ASN A 34 -3.84 4.50 -3.94
C ASN A 34 -3.33 5.81 -3.31
N ARG A 35 -2.83 5.77 -2.07
CA ARG A 35 -2.41 6.95 -1.30
C ARG A 35 -1.17 6.65 -0.48
N PRO A 36 -0.24 7.60 -0.34
CA PRO A 36 1.00 7.40 0.43
C PRO A 36 0.71 7.26 1.91
N SER A 37 -0.30 7.97 2.41
CA SER A 37 -0.77 7.86 3.80
C SER A 37 -1.27 6.46 4.13
N SER A 38 -1.93 5.78 3.18
CA SER A 38 -2.42 4.42 3.36
C SER A 38 -1.28 3.42 3.39
N LEU A 39 -0.29 3.57 2.51
CA LEU A 39 0.94 2.79 2.55
C LEU A 39 1.66 2.97 3.90
N ARG A 40 1.85 4.21 4.36
CA ARG A 40 2.52 4.50 5.64
C ARG A 40 1.80 3.85 6.83
N ILE A 41 0.48 3.97 6.88
CA ILE A 41 -0.34 3.31 7.92
C ILE A 41 -0.21 1.79 7.81
N HIS A 42 -0.16 1.24 6.60
CA HIS A 42 0.02 -0.18 6.40
C HIS A 42 1.41 -0.66 6.85
N MET A 43 2.48 0.13 6.68
CA MET A 43 3.80 -0.27 7.19
C MET A 43 3.80 -0.51 8.71
N ASN A 44 2.94 0.19 9.46
CA ASN A 44 2.74 -0.05 10.89
C ASN A 44 2.25 -1.47 11.21
N THR A 45 1.57 -2.16 10.28
CA THR A 45 1.13 -3.55 10.50
C THR A 45 2.28 -4.54 10.39
N HIS A 46 3.35 -4.18 9.67
CA HIS A 46 4.56 -5.00 9.60
C HIS A 46 5.47 -4.79 10.80
N THR A 47 5.58 -3.56 11.29
CA THR A 47 6.44 -3.23 12.44
C THR A 47 5.74 -3.41 13.78
N GLY A 48 4.41 -3.59 13.79
CA GLY A 48 3.60 -3.57 15.01
C GLY A 48 3.53 -2.18 15.67
N ALA A 49 3.97 -1.12 14.99
CA ALA A 49 3.99 0.22 15.56
C ALA A 49 2.59 0.82 15.65
N THR A 50 2.09 1.07 16.85
CA THR A 50 0.81 1.74 17.07
C THR A 50 1.02 3.11 17.71
N PRO A 51 1.33 4.15 16.91
CA PRO A 51 1.69 5.48 17.44
C PRO A 51 0.54 6.19 18.15
N PHE A 52 -0.70 5.71 18.04
CA PHE A 52 -1.86 6.35 18.62
C PHE A 52 -2.40 5.54 19.80
N ARG A 53 -1.94 5.86 21.01
CA ARG A 53 -2.49 5.31 22.26
C ARG A 53 -3.73 6.09 22.69
N CYS A 54 -4.72 5.39 23.23
CA CYS A 54 -5.91 6.00 23.83
C CYS A 54 -5.52 6.83 25.07
N PRO A 55 -5.92 8.11 25.16
CA PRO A 55 -5.58 8.95 26.31
C PRO A 55 -6.46 8.68 27.54
N TYR A 56 -7.49 7.82 27.44
CA TYR A 56 -8.39 7.55 28.56
C TYR A 56 -7.68 6.71 29.64
N PRO A 57 -7.74 7.13 30.92
CA PRO A 57 -7.11 6.38 32.01
C PRO A 57 -7.68 4.97 32.08
N ASN A 58 -6.81 3.98 32.26
CA ASN A 58 -7.14 2.53 32.33
C ASN A 58 -7.61 1.86 31.02
N CYS A 59 -7.65 2.56 29.88
CA CYS A 59 -8.04 1.90 28.61
C CYS A 59 -6.90 1.10 27.97
N GLY A 60 -5.68 1.66 27.92
CA GLY A 60 -4.49 0.98 27.39
C GLY A 60 -4.53 0.60 25.90
N ARG A 61 -5.62 0.88 25.16
CA ARG A 61 -5.74 0.54 23.73
C ARG A 61 -4.85 1.40 22.85
N GLU A 62 -4.31 0.76 21.83
CA GLU A 62 -3.41 1.38 20.85
C GLU A 62 -3.93 1.16 19.43
N PHE A 63 -3.68 2.13 18.55
CA PHE A 63 -4.17 2.15 17.19
C PHE A 63 -3.06 2.54 16.21
N ASN A 64 -3.10 1.95 15.03
CA ASN A 64 -2.23 2.31 13.90
C ASN A 64 -2.73 3.54 13.12
N VAL A 65 -3.97 3.99 13.37
CA VAL A 65 -4.62 5.13 12.70
C VAL A 65 -5.26 6.08 13.72
N ASN A 66 -4.98 7.38 13.56
CA ASN A 66 -5.50 8.43 14.44
C ASN A 66 -7.04 8.52 14.46
N SER A 67 -7.68 8.42 13.30
CA SER A 67 -9.15 8.48 13.20
C SER A 67 -9.82 7.33 13.96
N ASN A 68 -9.23 6.14 13.95
CA ASN A 68 -9.72 4.99 14.70
C ASN A 68 -9.61 5.21 16.21
N MET A 69 -8.46 5.71 16.68
CA MET A 69 -8.28 6.08 18.09
C MET A 69 -9.29 7.15 18.53
N ARG A 70 -9.46 8.21 17.74
CA ARG A 70 -10.42 9.29 18.03
C ARG A 70 -11.85 8.78 18.10
N ARG A 71 -12.27 7.94 17.16
CA ARG A 71 -13.62 7.33 17.18
C ARG A 71 -13.80 6.47 18.42
N HIS A 72 -12.80 5.66 18.76
CA HIS A 72 -12.83 4.86 19.98
C HIS A 72 -12.92 5.74 21.24
N TYR A 73 -12.13 6.81 21.33
CA TYR A 73 -12.13 7.71 22.47
C TYR A 73 -13.50 8.35 22.73
N ARG A 74 -14.26 8.66 21.67
CA ARG A 74 -15.63 9.19 21.82
C ARG A 74 -16.54 8.26 22.62
N ASN A 75 -16.33 6.95 22.56
CA ASN A 75 -17.14 5.98 23.31
C ASN A 75 -16.82 5.91 24.81
N HIS A 76 -15.76 6.59 25.27
CA HIS A 76 -15.44 6.71 26.70
C HIS A 76 -16.07 7.94 27.37
N THR A 77 -16.54 8.89 26.56
CA THR A 77 -17.33 10.03 27.02
C THR A 77 -18.70 9.53 27.45
#